data_AF-A0A9X7THT1-F1
#
_entry.id   AF-A0A9X7THT1-F1
#
_cell.length_a   1.000
_cell.length_b   1.000
_cell.length_c   1.000
_cell.angle_alpha   90.00
_cell.angle_beta   90.00
_cell.angle_gamma   90.00
#
_symmetry.space_group_name_H-M   'P 1'
#
loop_
_entity.id
_entity.type
_entity.pdbx_description
1 polymer ?
#
loop_
_entity_poly.entity_id
_entity_poly.type
_entity_poly.pdbx_seq_one_letter_code
_entity_poly.pdbx_strand_id
1 'polypeptide(L)'
;MTYVFPNSIKINRGRQSLKDIIAKSTYLNSKYLVIIDVIKGNPGRFRVYDLASKILKYNFTIYGVTLLTELKLHRTLIKRGCIGKIEDQKIKNMLIDLGYIYIENCDVYANGDYITKDNNYVFELKFTKDDKILGPVIRFQLYDRNKNID
;
A
#
# COMPACT_ATOMS: atom_id res chain seq x y z
N MET A 1 -7.61 1.86 -3.29
CA MET A 1 -6.56 1.88 -2.26
C MET A 1 -6.99 2.58 -0.98
N THR A 2 -7.62 3.75 -1.01
CA THR A 2 -8.01 4.44 0.25
C THR A 2 -9.00 3.68 1.12
N TYR A 3 -9.82 2.82 0.54
CA TYR A 3 -10.75 2.00 1.31
C TYR A 3 -10.09 0.84 2.06
N VAL A 4 -8.79 0.59 1.89
CA VAL A 4 -8.07 -0.46 2.64
C VAL A 4 -7.03 0.05 3.61
N PHE A 5 -6.72 1.34 3.60
CA PHE A 5 -5.87 1.94 4.61
C PHE A 5 -6.73 2.68 5.63
N PRO A 6 -6.68 2.30 6.92
CA PRO A 6 -7.47 2.95 7.97
C PRO A 6 -7.22 4.45 8.00
N ASN A 7 -8.28 5.24 8.19
CA ASN A 7 -8.21 6.70 8.32
C ASN A 7 -7.53 7.42 7.14
N SER A 8 -7.45 6.79 5.96
CA SER A 8 -6.81 7.40 4.79
C SER A 8 -7.76 8.32 4.01
N ILE A 9 -7.21 9.40 3.48
CA ILE A 9 -7.94 10.40 2.69
C ILE A 9 -7.38 10.41 1.27
N LYS A 10 -8.25 10.31 0.26
CA LYS A 10 -7.84 10.46 -1.14
C LYS A 10 -7.67 11.95 -1.45
N ILE A 11 -6.51 12.31 -1.98
CA ILE A 11 -6.26 13.64 -2.53
C ILE A 11 -6.04 13.50 -4.03
N ASN A 12 -6.69 14.35 -4.82
CA ASN A 12 -6.43 14.45 -6.26
C ASN A 12 -5.13 15.23 -6.50
N ARG A 13 -4.22 14.65 -7.28
CA ARG A 13 -2.91 15.24 -7.57
C ARG A 13 -2.97 16.50 -8.43
N GLY A 14 -3.82 16.52 -9.46
CA GLY A 14 -3.88 17.62 -10.42
C GLY A 14 -2.50 17.96 -11.00
N ARG A 15 -2.20 19.26 -11.11
CA ARG A 15 -0.89 19.81 -11.54
C ARG A 15 0.03 20.18 -10.36
N GLN A 16 -0.31 19.73 -9.15
CA GLN A 16 0.43 20.12 -7.94
C GLN A 16 1.84 19.51 -7.92
N SER A 17 2.82 20.30 -7.46
CA SER A 17 4.17 19.80 -7.22
C SER A 17 4.20 18.85 -6.01
N LEU A 18 5.29 18.10 -5.84
CA LEU A 18 5.48 17.27 -4.65
C LEU A 18 5.44 18.12 -3.37
N LYS A 19 6.04 19.32 -3.40
CA LYS A 19 6.06 20.26 -2.28
C LYS A 19 4.63 20.69 -1.90
N ASP A 20 3.79 20.99 -2.89
CA ASP A 20 2.41 21.42 -2.66
C ASP A 20 1.56 20.28 -2.06
N ILE A 21 1.75 19.06 -2.53
CA ILE A 21 1.02 17.89 -2.02
C ILE A 21 1.46 17.56 -0.60
N ILE A 22 2.76 17.65 -0.30
CA ILE A 22 3.27 17.48 1.07
C ILE A 22 2.64 18.55 1.98
N ALA A 23 2.69 19.83 1.60
CA ALA A 23 2.10 20.92 2.39
C ALA A 23 0.59 20.72 2.64
N LYS A 24 -0.15 20.35 1.59
CA LYS A 24 -1.58 20.03 1.70
C LYS A 24 -1.86 18.84 2.61
N SER A 25 -1.02 17.79 2.55
CA SER A 25 -1.19 16.59 3.38
C SER A 25 -0.88 16.89 4.86
N THR A 26 0.14 17.70 5.13
CA THR A 26 0.44 18.21 6.47
C THR A 26 -0.71 19.07 7.01
N TYR A 27 -1.29 19.95 6.19
CA TYR A 27 -2.46 20.75 6.58
C TYR A 27 -3.66 19.87 6.97
N LEU A 28 -3.84 18.73 6.31
CA LEU A 28 -4.86 17.74 6.65
C LEU A 28 -4.49 16.86 7.87
N ASN A 29 -3.46 17.23 8.63
CA ASN A 29 -2.95 16.50 9.79
C ASN A 29 -2.60 15.03 9.50
N SER A 30 -2.16 14.75 8.27
CA SER A 30 -1.68 13.42 7.90
C SER A 30 -0.26 13.20 8.44
N LYS A 31 0.02 12.00 8.96
CA LYS A 31 1.38 11.59 9.36
C LYS A 31 2.21 11.10 8.17
N TYR A 32 1.54 10.43 7.22
CA TYR A 32 2.17 9.86 6.03
C TYR A 32 1.45 10.30 4.77
N LEU A 33 2.20 10.41 3.69
CA LEU A 33 1.69 10.62 2.34
C LEU A 33 2.08 9.44 1.46
N VAL A 34 1.07 8.79 0.88
CA VAL A 34 1.28 7.75 -0.13
C VAL A 34 1.11 8.35 -1.52
N ILE A 35 2.13 8.19 -2.37
CA ILE A 35 2.09 8.53 -3.79
C ILE A 35 2.20 7.26 -4.60
N ILE A 36 1.26 7.08 -5.52
CA ILE A 36 1.28 6.00 -6.50
C ILE A 36 1.68 6.59 -7.84
N ASP A 37 2.85 6.19 -8.34
CA ASP A 37 3.31 6.62 -9.67
C ASP A 37 2.71 5.77 -10.76
N VAL A 38 2.58 6.36 -11.94
CA VAL A 38 2.08 5.70 -13.14
C VAL A 38 3.24 5.42 -14.09
N ILE A 39 3.36 4.17 -14.55
CA ILE A 39 4.28 3.73 -15.60
C ILE A 39 3.44 3.11 -16.70
N LYS A 40 3.53 3.65 -17.92
CA LYS A 40 2.75 3.18 -19.10
C LYS A 40 1.25 3.00 -18.80
N GLY A 41 0.65 3.97 -18.10
CA GLY A 41 -0.77 3.96 -17.74
C GLY A 41 -1.16 3.12 -16.52
N ASN A 42 -0.25 2.33 -15.95
CA ASN A 42 -0.51 1.45 -14.80
C ASN A 42 0.21 1.91 -13.52
N PRO A 43 -0.31 1.60 -12.31
CA PRO A 43 0.44 1.81 -11.07
C PRO A 43 1.79 1.10 -11.11
N GLY A 44 2.89 1.85 -10.99
CA GLY A 44 4.25 1.34 -11.15
C GLY A 44 5.15 1.51 -9.93
N ARG A 45 4.89 2.51 -9.07
CA ARG A 45 5.61 2.67 -7.79
C ARG A 45 4.67 3.04 -6.66
N PHE A 46 4.96 2.50 -5.47
CA PHE A 46 4.30 2.84 -4.21
C PHE A 46 5.32 3.55 -3.33
N ARG A 47 5.15 4.86 -3.18
CA ARG A 47 6.04 5.72 -2.39
C ARG A 47 5.33 6.19 -1.14
N VAL A 48 5.99 6.07 0.01
CA VAL A 48 5.48 6.56 1.29
C VAL A 48 6.44 7.59 1.84
N TYR A 49 5.94 8.79 2.04
CA TYR A 49 6.66 9.89 2.66
C TYR A 49 6.21 10.01 4.12
N ASP A 50 7.19 10.12 5.01
CA ASP A 50 6.96 10.57 6.38
C ASP A 50 6.86 12.10 6.35
N LEU A 51 5.72 12.65 6.80
CA LEU A 51 5.45 14.08 6.68
C LEU A 51 6.07 14.92 7.81
N ALA A 52 6.45 14.29 8.93
CA ALA A 52 7.16 14.98 10.01
C ALA A 52 8.61 15.28 9.59
N SER A 53 9.29 14.27 9.05
CA SER A 53 10.67 14.38 8.56
C SER A 53 10.79 14.81 7.09
N LYS A 54 9.68 14.75 6.33
CA LYS A 54 9.60 15.06 4.89
C LYS A 54 10.49 14.18 4.02
N ILE A 55 10.82 12.97 4.49
CA ILE A 55 11.67 12.02 3.76
C ILE A 55 10.83 10.93 3.07
N LEU A 56 11.35 10.39 1.98
CA LEU A 56 10.83 9.17 1.37
C LEU A 56 11.23 7.98 2.25
N LYS A 57 10.29 7.41 3.00
CA LYS A 57 10.53 6.31 3.94
C LYS A 57 10.45 4.94 3.26
N TYR A 58 9.51 4.78 2.33
CA TYR A 58 9.39 3.56 1.53
C TYR A 58 9.23 3.85 0.05
N ASN A 59 9.87 3.03 -0.77
CA ASN A 59 9.76 3.06 -2.22
C ASN A 59 9.74 1.63 -2.74
N PHE A 60 8.57 1.19 -3.20
CA PHE A 60 8.36 -0.15 -3.74
C PHE A 60 8.00 -0.07 -5.22
N THR A 61 8.62 -0.93 -6.02
CA THR A 61 8.19 -1.17 -7.40
C THR A 61 6.94 -2.04 -7.36
N ILE A 62 5.89 -1.60 -8.03
CA ILE A 62 4.65 -2.37 -8.18
C ILE A 62 4.81 -3.23 -9.44
N TYR A 63 4.80 -4.55 -9.27
CA TYR A 63 4.76 -5.50 -10.36
C TYR A 63 3.37 -5.53 -11.01
N GLY A 64 2.32 -5.45 -10.21
CA GLY A 64 0.96 -5.35 -10.71
C GLY A 64 -0.08 -5.15 -9.61
N VAL A 65 -1.27 -4.69 -10.01
CA VAL A 65 -2.41 -4.50 -9.12
C VAL A 65 -3.64 -5.14 -9.74
N THR A 66 -4.40 -5.88 -8.95
CA THR A 66 -5.73 -6.38 -9.34
C THR A 66 -6.79 -5.56 -8.59
N LEU A 67 -7.70 -4.88 -9.30
CA LEU A 67 -8.70 -3.99 -8.71
C LEU A 67 -10.04 -4.71 -8.44
N LEU A 68 -10.70 -4.36 -7.34
CA LEU A 68 -11.98 -4.96 -6.95
C LEU A 68 -13.22 -4.40 -7.66
N THR A 69 -13.08 -3.43 -8.56
CA THR A 69 -14.21 -2.98 -9.40
C THR A 69 -14.70 -4.10 -10.34
N GLU A 70 -13.97 -5.21 -10.41
CA GLU A 70 -14.38 -6.49 -11.00
C GLU A 70 -15.22 -7.37 -10.04
N LEU A 71 -15.27 -7.07 -8.74
CA LEU A 71 -15.83 -7.92 -7.68
C LEU A 71 -17.11 -7.37 -7.00
N LYS A 72 -17.68 -6.27 -7.47
CA LYS A 72 -19.01 -5.71 -7.06
C LYS A 72 -19.24 -5.52 -5.54
N LEU A 73 -18.21 -5.23 -4.74
CA LEU A 73 -18.37 -5.06 -3.29
C LEU A 73 -18.70 -3.60 -2.90
N HIS A 74 -19.67 -3.42 -1.98
CA HIS A 74 -20.00 -2.13 -1.39
C HIS A 74 -18.83 -1.60 -0.53
N ARG A 75 -18.47 -0.33 -0.72
CA ARG A 75 -17.30 0.31 -0.10
C ARG A 75 -17.60 0.68 1.36
N THR A 76 -17.16 -0.15 2.30
CA THR A 76 -17.25 0.15 3.74
C THR A 76 -16.03 0.97 4.18
N LEU A 77 -16.24 2.01 4.98
CA LEU A 77 -15.14 2.77 5.59
C LEU A 77 -14.45 1.89 6.63
N ILE A 78 -13.16 1.62 6.43
CA ILE A 78 -12.36 0.80 7.34
C ILE A 78 -11.85 1.67 8.48
N LYS A 79 -12.25 1.33 9.71
CA LYS A 79 -11.79 2.03 10.92
C LYS A 79 -10.55 1.37 11.50
N ARG A 80 -10.45 0.04 11.41
CA ARG A 80 -9.33 -0.74 11.96
C ARG A 80 -8.82 -1.75 10.95
N GLY A 81 -7.53 -1.64 10.61
CA GLY A 81 -6.81 -2.61 9.78
C GLY A 81 -5.74 -3.31 10.60
N CYS A 82 -5.59 -4.62 10.43
CA CYS A 82 -4.69 -5.43 11.23
C CYS A 82 -3.73 -6.25 10.39
N ILE A 83 -2.53 -6.47 10.92
CA ILE A 83 -1.52 -7.29 10.28
C ILE A 83 -1.90 -8.75 10.53
N GLY A 84 -2.19 -9.47 9.46
CA GLY A 84 -2.37 -10.92 9.48
C GLY A 84 -1.05 -11.65 9.22
N LYS A 85 -1.10 -12.67 8.37
CA LYS A 85 0.09 -13.45 7.99
C LYS A 85 0.93 -12.65 7.00
N ILE A 86 2.02 -12.08 7.48
CA ILE A 86 3.05 -11.40 6.69
C ILE A 86 4.37 -11.81 7.31
N GLU A 87 5.37 -12.19 6.52
CA GLU A 87 6.74 -12.42 7.03
C GLU A 87 7.68 -11.25 6.73
N ASP A 88 7.52 -10.59 5.58
CA ASP A 88 8.40 -9.50 5.15
C ASP A 88 8.35 -8.29 6.09
N GLN A 89 9.47 -8.01 6.76
CA GLN A 89 9.55 -6.95 7.76
C GLN A 89 9.39 -5.55 7.16
N LYS A 90 9.81 -5.32 5.93
CA LYS A 90 9.69 -4.02 5.27
C LYS A 90 8.22 -3.72 4.97
N ILE A 91 7.46 -4.72 4.55
CA ILE A 91 6.00 -4.63 4.37
C ILE A 91 5.29 -4.46 5.72
N LYS A 92 5.66 -5.22 6.77
CA LYS A 92 5.11 -5.04 8.12
C LYS A 92 5.27 -3.60 8.59
N ASN A 93 6.50 -3.08 8.57
CA ASN A 93 6.80 -1.73 9.03
C ASN A 93 6.03 -0.66 8.24
N MET A 94 5.92 -0.82 6.91
CA MET A 94 5.10 0.07 6.09
C MET A 94 3.63 0.03 6.51
N LEU A 95 3.06 -1.14 6.76
CA LEU A 95 1.66 -1.26 7.17
C LEU A 95 1.42 -0.61 8.53
N ILE A 96 2.32 -0.80 9.50
CA ILE A 96 2.25 -0.15 10.83
C ILE A 96 2.21 1.37 10.67
N ASP A 97 3.14 1.93 9.90
CA ASP A 97 3.18 3.36 9.62
C ASP A 97 1.87 3.85 8.96
N LEU A 98 1.31 3.04 8.06
CA LEU A 98 0.03 3.33 7.39
C LEU A 98 -1.22 3.00 8.24
N GLY A 99 -1.05 2.77 9.54
CA GLY A 99 -2.14 2.66 10.51
C GLY A 99 -2.66 1.26 10.78
N TYR A 100 -1.92 0.21 10.38
CA TYR A 100 -2.22 -1.17 10.75
C TYR A 100 -1.68 -1.53 12.13
N ILE A 101 -2.35 -2.44 12.84
CA ILE A 101 -1.99 -2.88 14.19
C ILE A 101 -1.97 -4.42 14.31
N TYR A 102 -1.41 -4.95 15.41
CA TYR A 102 -1.32 -6.40 15.67
C TYR A 102 -2.46 -6.97 16.51
N ILE A 103 -3.60 -6.27 16.61
CA ILE A 103 -4.74 -6.69 17.43
C ILE A 103 -5.68 -7.59 16.61
N GLU A 104 -6.45 -8.43 17.28
CA GLU A 104 -7.55 -9.19 16.67
C GLU A 104 -8.85 -8.36 16.56
N ASN A 105 -9.86 -8.88 15.86
CA ASN A 105 -11.18 -8.26 15.64
C ASN A 105 -11.17 -6.96 14.83
N CYS A 106 -10.61 -7.01 13.62
CA CYS A 106 -10.43 -5.85 12.75
C CYS A 106 -11.38 -5.87 11.54
N ASP A 107 -11.57 -4.70 10.93
CA ASP A 107 -12.43 -4.56 9.75
C ASP A 107 -11.74 -5.12 8.49
N VAL A 108 -10.42 -5.23 8.53
CA VAL A 108 -9.61 -5.83 7.46
C VAL A 108 -8.29 -6.34 8.02
N TYR A 109 -7.80 -7.41 7.41
CA TYR A 109 -6.50 -7.99 7.64
C TYR A 109 -5.64 -7.84 6.40
N ALA A 110 -4.46 -7.25 6.55
CA ALA A 110 -3.41 -7.29 5.54
C ALA A 110 -2.67 -8.62 5.69
N ASN A 111 -2.74 -9.44 4.65
CA ASN A 111 -2.04 -10.72 4.55
C ASN A 111 -1.13 -10.67 3.33
N GLY A 112 0.04 -11.27 3.40
CA GLY A 112 0.93 -11.28 2.28
C GLY A 112 2.01 -12.33 2.36
N ASP A 113 2.36 -12.83 1.18
CA ASP A 113 3.30 -13.91 1.01
C ASP A 113 4.06 -13.72 -0.32
N TYR A 114 5.20 -14.39 -0.43
CA TYR A 114 5.94 -14.45 -1.66
C TYR A 114 5.34 -15.50 -2.61
N ILE A 115 5.15 -15.12 -3.87
CA ILE A 115 4.60 -15.99 -4.91
C ILE A 115 5.43 -15.89 -6.19
N THR A 116 5.32 -16.92 -7.03
CA THR A 116 5.79 -16.86 -8.42
C THR A 116 4.63 -16.44 -9.33
N LYS A 117 4.82 -15.37 -10.08
CA LYS A 117 3.86 -14.87 -11.07
C LYS A 117 4.58 -14.53 -12.38
N ASP A 118 4.14 -15.11 -13.48
CA ASP A 118 4.75 -14.97 -14.82
C ASP A 118 6.29 -15.14 -14.79
N ASN A 119 6.77 -16.16 -14.06
CA ASN A 119 8.20 -16.45 -13.82
C ASN A 119 8.97 -15.42 -12.97
N ASN A 120 8.28 -14.44 -12.37
CA ASN A 120 8.84 -13.47 -11.43
C ASN A 120 8.48 -13.83 -9.99
N TYR A 121 9.45 -13.68 -9.08
CA TYR A 121 9.23 -13.85 -7.65
C TYR A 121 8.85 -12.49 -7.04
N VAL A 122 7.62 -12.39 -6.52
CA VAL A 122 7.02 -11.13 -6.06
C VAL A 122 6.36 -11.31 -4.71
N PHE A 123 6.25 -10.23 -3.95
CA PHE A 123 5.46 -10.22 -2.71
C PHE A 123 4.02 -9.81 -3.02
N GLU A 124 3.06 -10.68 -2.76
CA GLU A 124 1.63 -10.42 -2.95
C GLU A 124 0.98 -9.98 -1.64
N LEU A 125 0.46 -8.76 -1.60
CA LEU A 125 -0.30 -8.19 -0.49
C LEU A 125 -1.81 -8.21 -0.79
N LYS A 126 -2.57 -8.83 0.09
CA LYS A 126 -4.03 -8.94 0.07
C LYS A 126 -4.64 -8.29 1.30
N PHE A 127 -5.83 -7.75 1.12
CA PHE A 127 -6.64 -7.17 2.20
C PHE A 127 -7.91 -7.99 2.31
N THR A 128 -8.12 -8.68 3.42
CA THR A 128 -9.20 -9.67 3.59
C THR A 128 -10.00 -9.49 4.88
N LYS A 129 -11.23 -10.01 4.89
CA LYS A 129 -12.04 -10.23 6.10
C LYS A 129 -12.90 -11.46 5.86
N ASP A 130 -12.95 -12.39 6.81
CA ASP A 130 -13.74 -13.63 6.70
C ASP A 130 -13.48 -14.34 5.35
N ASP A 131 -12.19 -14.46 4.98
CA ASP A 131 -11.67 -15.01 3.73
C ASP A 131 -12.06 -14.28 2.42
N LYS A 132 -12.80 -13.18 2.50
CA LYS A 132 -13.17 -12.35 1.35
C LYS A 132 -12.15 -11.25 1.12
N ILE A 133 -11.74 -11.05 -0.12
CA ILE A 133 -10.86 -9.94 -0.51
C ILE A 133 -11.67 -8.62 -0.51
N LEU A 134 -11.23 -7.65 0.29
CA LEU A 134 -11.86 -6.34 0.50
C LEU A 134 -11.11 -5.18 -0.17
N GLY A 135 -9.88 -5.41 -0.62
CA GLY A 135 -9.07 -4.43 -1.33
C GLY A 135 -8.45 -4.89 -2.64
N PRO A 136 -7.76 -3.98 -3.34
CA PRO A 136 -6.91 -4.38 -4.43
C PRO A 136 -5.84 -5.37 -3.94
N VAL A 137 -5.52 -6.36 -4.77
CA VAL A 137 -4.34 -7.19 -4.54
C VAL A 137 -3.14 -6.47 -5.15
N ILE A 138 -2.13 -6.16 -4.33
CA ILE A 138 -0.94 -5.41 -4.77
C ILE A 138 0.24 -6.36 -4.78
N ARG A 139 0.99 -6.40 -5.88
CA ARG A 139 2.20 -7.21 -6.01
C ARG A 139 3.41 -6.31 -6.09
N PHE A 140 4.35 -6.48 -5.18
CA PHE A 140 5.59 -5.72 -5.13
C PHE A 140 6.76 -6.55 -5.63
N GLN A 141 7.60 -5.94 -6.47
CA GLN A 141 8.91 -6.49 -6.81
C GLN A 141 9.89 -6.12 -5.68
N LEU A 142 10.02 -7.01 -4.69
CA LEU A 142 10.92 -6.81 -3.53
C LEU A 142 12.29 -7.45 -3.72
N TYR A 143 12.34 -8.52 -4.52
CA TYR A 143 13.58 -9.19 -4.87
C TYR A 143 14.15 -8.58 -6.14
N ASP A 144 15.37 -8.06 -6.06
CA ASP A 144 16.12 -7.55 -7.21
C ASP A 144 17.10 -8.65 -7.62
N ARG A 145 16.78 -9.44 -8.66
CA ARG A 145 17.71 -10.48 -9.16
C ARG A 145 19.05 -9.88 -9.61
N ASN A 146 19.09 -8.57 -9.87
CA ASN A 146 20.27 -7.86 -10.36
C ASN A 146 21.18 -7.29 -9.26
N LYS A 147 20.91 -7.58 -7.97
CA LYS A 147 21.77 -7.16 -6.85
C LYS A 147 22.76 -8.22 -6.35
N ASN A 148 22.88 -9.35 -7.05
CA ASN A 148 23.92 -10.37 -6.79
C ASN A 148 25.00 -10.38 -7.89
N ILE A 149 25.39 -9.21 -8.38
CA ILE A 149 26.66 -9.03 -9.08
C ILE A 149 27.42 -7.94 -8.32
N ASP A 150 28.01 -8.34 -7.21
CA ASP A 150 29.19 -7.71 -6.61
C ASP A 150 30.28 -8.79 -6.54
#